data_AF-A0A8J7CG26-F1
#
_entry.id   AF-A0A8J7CG26-F1
#
_cell.length_a   1.000
_cell.length_b   1.000
_cell.length_c   1.000
_cell.angle_alpha   90.00
_cell.angle_beta   90.00
_cell.angle_gamma   90.00
#
_symmetry.space_group_name_H-M   'P 1'
#
loop_
_entity.id
_entity.type
_entity.pdbx_description
1 polymer ?
#
loop_
_entity_poly.entity_id
_entity_poly.type
_entity_poly.pdbx_seq_one_letter_code
_entity_poly.pdbx_strand_id
1 'polypeptide(L)'
;MAADTTDVAGHDFLRIFMPREIRLAQRQAMLQSSKSSDGEPSSCLGIYLVRLEPIEGDWFPASAEGGSQIGDHIQEILAEVIRDSDIPARLSDREHLAILRDLDPDQTFVVSQRLLSCATESDLLNAANLRARVGYIIYPLSSQPNHPPQQWEKIIELTRVMSQYGESSGRASGNGLLRGPSMSEAGIPESDLIPLAIRDPDGLAKVGMLQIQKIHLIPAL
;
A
#
# COMPACT_ATOMS: atom_id res chain seq x y z
N MET A 1 -25.66 -7.71 -23.41
CA MET A 1 -24.73 -8.34 -22.45
C MET A 1 -24.67 -7.41 -21.26
N ALA A 2 -25.19 -7.83 -20.11
CA ALA A 2 -25.02 -7.07 -18.88
C ALA A 2 -23.54 -7.18 -18.50
N ALA A 3 -22.86 -6.05 -18.33
CA ALA A 3 -21.56 -6.02 -17.71
C ALA A 3 -21.74 -6.59 -16.31
N ASP A 4 -21.03 -7.67 -16.02
CA ASP A 4 -20.91 -8.21 -14.67
C ASP A 4 -20.14 -7.17 -13.88
N THR A 5 -20.86 -6.23 -13.25
CA THR A 5 -20.28 -5.27 -12.32
C THR A 5 -19.85 -6.08 -11.11
N THR A 6 -18.63 -6.63 -11.14
CA THR A 6 -17.93 -7.06 -9.94
C THR A 6 -17.98 -5.90 -8.97
N ASP A 7 -18.72 -6.08 -7.88
CA ASP A 7 -18.91 -5.07 -6.85
C ASP A 7 -17.54 -4.86 -6.17
N VAL A 8 -16.80 -3.86 -6.63
CA VAL A 8 -15.45 -3.57 -6.14
C VAL A 8 -15.55 -3.16 -4.68
N ALA A 9 -14.75 -3.79 -3.82
CA ALA A 9 -14.79 -3.51 -2.39
C ALA A 9 -14.59 -2.01 -2.10
N GLY A 10 -15.60 -1.40 -1.47
CA GLY A 10 -15.58 0.01 -1.06
C GLY A 10 -15.28 0.19 0.43
N HIS A 11 -15.41 1.43 0.90
CA HIS A 11 -15.15 1.77 2.29
C HIS A 11 -16.01 0.98 3.29
N ASP A 12 -17.29 0.71 2.99
CA ASP A 12 -18.18 -0.04 3.88
C ASP A 12 -17.75 -1.51 4.05
N PHE A 13 -17.23 -2.12 2.98
CA PHE A 13 -16.60 -3.44 3.07
C PHE A 13 -15.37 -3.38 3.97
N LEU A 14 -14.49 -2.37 3.79
CA LEU A 14 -13.26 -2.23 4.57
C LEU A 14 -13.54 -2.04 6.08
N ARG A 15 -14.63 -1.35 6.46
CA ARG A 15 -15.03 -1.19 7.87
C ARG A 15 -15.27 -2.53 8.59
N ILE A 16 -15.72 -3.54 7.86
CA ILE A 16 -15.97 -4.88 8.40
C ILE A 16 -14.70 -5.73 8.30
N PHE A 17 -14.02 -5.63 7.15
CA PHE A 17 -12.90 -6.48 6.78
C PHE A 17 -11.61 -6.14 7.51
N MET A 18 -11.18 -4.87 7.50
CA MET A 18 -9.85 -4.45 7.98
C MET A 18 -9.59 -4.75 9.47
N PRO A 19 -10.53 -4.51 10.40
CA PRO A 19 -10.31 -4.86 11.80
C PRO A 19 -10.06 -6.36 12.04
N ARG A 20 -10.60 -7.23 11.17
CA ARG A 20 -10.32 -8.68 11.23
C ARG A 20 -8.91 -8.98 10.75
N GLU A 21 -8.52 -8.42 9.61
CA GLU A 21 -7.20 -8.67 9.01
C GLU A 21 -6.06 -8.15 9.88
N ILE A 22 -6.22 -6.96 10.47
CA ILE A 22 -5.22 -6.43 11.41
C ILE A 22 -5.06 -7.37 12.60
N ARG A 23 -6.17 -7.82 13.23
CA ARG A 23 -6.09 -8.78 14.34
C ARG A 23 -5.40 -10.09 13.95
N LEU A 24 -5.64 -10.56 12.72
CA LEU A 24 -5.02 -11.78 12.23
C LEU A 24 -3.49 -11.58 12.08
N ALA A 25 -3.08 -10.50 11.42
CA ALA A 25 -1.66 -10.17 11.23
C ALA A 25 -0.93 -9.97 12.58
N GLN A 26 -1.57 -9.30 13.55
CA GLN A 26 -1.03 -9.14 14.91
C GLN A 26 -0.81 -10.49 15.60
N ARG A 27 -1.80 -11.38 15.54
CA ARG A 27 -1.72 -12.72 16.13
C ARG A 27 -0.64 -13.57 15.45
N GLN A 28 -0.57 -13.53 14.12
CA GLN A 28 0.44 -14.25 13.36
C GLN A 28 1.84 -13.78 13.76
N ALA A 29 2.07 -12.47 13.81
CA ALA A 29 3.36 -11.91 14.22
C ALA A 29 3.75 -12.31 15.65
N MET A 30 2.81 -12.29 16.60
CA MET A 30 3.07 -12.74 17.99
C MET A 30 3.40 -14.24 18.09
N LEU A 31 2.77 -15.07 17.27
CA LEU A 31 3.02 -16.52 17.27
C LEU A 31 4.34 -16.87 16.59
N GLN A 32 4.70 -16.15 15.52
CA GLN A 32 5.88 -16.43 14.71
C GLN A 32 7.15 -15.88 15.34
N SER A 33 7.11 -14.71 15.98
CA SER A 33 8.26 -14.15 16.73
C SER A 33 8.71 -15.04 17.89
N SER A 34 7.81 -15.87 18.43
CA SER A 34 8.16 -16.87 19.46
C SER A 34 8.92 -18.10 18.91
N LYS A 35 8.99 -18.26 17.58
CA LYS A 35 9.56 -19.44 16.91
C LYS A 35 10.76 -19.12 16.01
N SER A 36 10.90 -17.89 15.51
CA SER A 36 12.05 -17.49 14.69
C SER A 36 13.20 -17.00 15.57
N SER A 37 14.43 -17.41 15.26
CA SER A 37 15.64 -16.92 15.94
C SER A 37 15.84 -15.41 15.79
N ASP A 38 15.29 -14.86 14.70
CA ASP A 38 15.51 -13.49 14.26
C ASP A 38 14.30 -12.58 14.57
N GLY A 39 13.20 -13.15 15.12
CA GLY A 39 12.00 -12.41 15.51
C GLY A 39 11.14 -11.88 14.36
N GLU A 40 11.49 -12.18 13.10
CA GLU A 40 10.72 -11.78 11.93
C GLU A 40 9.53 -12.73 11.67
N PRO A 41 8.38 -12.18 11.22
CA PRO A 41 7.23 -12.98 10.82
C PRO A 41 7.52 -13.71 9.50
N SER A 42 7.07 -14.96 9.40
CA SER A 42 7.19 -15.76 8.17
C SER A 42 6.18 -15.35 7.08
N SER A 43 5.26 -14.44 7.41
CA SER A 43 4.20 -13.96 6.53
C SER A 43 3.65 -12.63 7.05
N CYS A 44 3.51 -11.65 6.17
CA CYS A 44 3.03 -10.31 6.52
C CYS A 44 1.71 -9.96 5.85
N LEU A 45 1.03 -8.95 6.39
CA LEU A 45 -0.08 -8.28 5.73
C LEU A 45 0.46 -7.08 4.96
N GLY A 46 0.37 -7.12 3.65
CA GLY A 46 0.73 -6.01 2.79
C GLY A 46 -0.47 -5.10 2.55
N ILE A 47 -0.29 -3.79 2.70
CA ILE A 47 -1.34 -2.79 2.44
C ILE A 47 -0.78 -1.81 1.43
N TYR A 48 -1.34 -1.84 0.21
CA TYR A 48 -0.85 -1.08 -0.94
C TYR A 48 -1.91 -0.08 -1.35
N LEU A 49 -1.52 1.16 -1.59
CA LEU A 49 -2.36 2.22 -2.09
C LEU A 49 -1.78 2.75 -3.39
N VAL A 50 -2.58 2.72 -4.45
CA VAL A 50 -2.30 3.36 -5.73
C VAL A 50 -3.04 4.67 -5.75
N ARG A 51 -2.31 5.76 -5.99
CA ARG A 51 -2.85 7.10 -6.13
C ARG A 51 -2.55 7.62 -7.53
N LEU A 52 -3.57 8.15 -8.18
CA LEU A 52 -3.44 8.85 -9.44
C LEU A 52 -3.30 10.34 -9.18
N GLU A 53 -2.27 10.95 -9.77
CA GLU A 53 -2.01 12.37 -9.69
C GLU A 53 -1.86 12.95 -11.10
N PRO A 54 -2.34 14.17 -11.37
CA PRO A 54 -1.99 14.85 -12.61
C PRO A 54 -0.47 15.07 -12.71
N ILE A 55 0.06 14.97 -13.93
CA ILE A 55 1.46 15.32 -14.18
C ILE A 55 1.67 16.83 -14.07
N GLU A 56 0.70 17.62 -14.52
CA GLU A 56 0.68 19.08 -14.47
C GLU A 56 -0.64 19.60 -13.91
N GLY A 57 -0.58 20.61 -13.03
CA GLY A 57 -1.74 21.18 -12.35
C GLY A 57 -2.35 20.24 -11.30
N ASP A 58 -3.59 20.53 -10.89
CA ASP A 58 -4.30 19.80 -9.83
C ASP A 58 -5.60 19.14 -10.32
N TRP A 59 -5.88 19.24 -11.63
CA TRP A 59 -7.11 18.75 -12.21
C TRP A 59 -7.05 17.23 -12.41
N PHE A 60 -8.13 16.55 -12.08
CA PHE A 60 -8.35 15.16 -12.50
C PHE A 60 -9.84 14.99 -12.77
N PRO A 61 -10.20 14.22 -13.81
CA PRO A 61 -11.54 14.19 -14.37
C PRO A 61 -12.59 13.77 -13.34
N ALA A 62 -13.74 14.43 -13.36
CA ALA A 62 -14.89 13.98 -12.58
C ALA A 62 -15.35 12.60 -13.05
N SER A 63 -16.10 11.86 -12.22
CA SER A 63 -16.53 10.50 -12.54
C SER A 63 -17.26 10.39 -13.89
N ALA A 64 -18.14 11.36 -14.18
CA ALA A 64 -18.90 11.45 -15.43
C ALA A 64 -18.05 11.92 -16.64
N GLU A 65 -16.88 12.49 -16.41
CA GLU A 65 -15.95 13.01 -17.43
C GLU A 65 -14.84 12.01 -17.77
N GLY A 66 -15.00 10.74 -17.37
CA GLY A 66 -14.00 9.68 -17.59
C GLY A 66 -13.24 9.27 -16.33
N GLY A 67 -13.43 9.96 -15.19
CA GLY A 67 -12.84 9.55 -13.91
C GLY A 67 -13.25 8.14 -13.48
N SER A 68 -14.51 7.75 -13.74
CA SER A 68 -14.97 6.38 -13.43
C SER A 68 -14.22 5.35 -14.26
N GLN A 69 -14.10 5.59 -15.58
CA GLN A 69 -13.40 4.71 -16.53
C GLN A 69 -11.92 4.55 -16.17
N ILE A 70 -11.26 5.64 -15.79
CA ILE A 70 -9.86 5.59 -15.32
C ILE A 70 -9.76 4.72 -14.06
N GLY A 71 -10.65 4.93 -13.09
CA GLY A 71 -10.63 4.13 -11.87
C GLY A 71 -10.96 2.66 -12.10
N ASP A 72 -11.86 2.34 -13.04
CA ASP A 72 -12.15 0.96 -13.45
C ASP A 72 -10.91 0.31 -14.08
N HIS A 73 -10.21 1.03 -14.95
CA HIS A 73 -8.97 0.56 -15.56
C HIS A 73 -7.87 0.25 -14.53
N ILE A 74 -7.74 1.06 -13.47
CA ILE A 74 -6.81 0.73 -12.37
C ILE A 74 -7.25 -0.53 -11.61
N GLN A 75 -8.56 -0.78 -11.44
CA GLN A 75 -9.04 -2.01 -10.83
C GLN A 75 -8.72 -3.24 -11.69
N GLU A 76 -8.82 -3.13 -13.02
CA GLU A 76 -8.40 -4.17 -13.96
C GLU A 76 -6.90 -4.46 -13.81
N ILE A 77 -6.04 -3.43 -13.85
CA ILE A 77 -4.60 -3.58 -13.63
C ILE A 77 -4.33 -4.25 -12.27
N LEU A 78 -5.01 -3.81 -11.21
CA LEU A 78 -4.85 -4.39 -9.88
C LEU A 78 -5.21 -5.88 -9.86
N ALA A 79 -6.32 -6.27 -10.48
CA ALA A 79 -6.76 -7.66 -10.56
C ALA A 79 -5.77 -8.55 -11.33
N GLU A 80 -5.04 -8.00 -12.31
CA GLU A 80 -4.00 -8.74 -13.05
C GLU A 80 -2.70 -8.94 -12.26
N VAL A 81 -2.34 -8.01 -11.38
CA VAL A 81 -1.05 -8.04 -10.67
C VAL A 81 -1.10 -8.70 -9.30
N ILE A 82 -2.28 -8.79 -8.68
CA ILE A 82 -2.48 -9.43 -7.38
C ILE A 82 -3.01 -10.86 -7.53
N ARG A 83 -2.96 -11.64 -6.45
CA ARG A 83 -3.50 -13.02 -6.43
C ARG A 83 -4.99 -12.99 -6.14
N ASP A 84 -5.71 -14.04 -6.52
CA ASP A 84 -7.14 -14.22 -6.21
C ASP A 84 -7.47 -14.13 -4.70
N SER A 85 -6.51 -14.45 -3.83
CA SER A 85 -6.67 -14.37 -2.37
C SER A 85 -6.51 -12.96 -1.79
N ASP A 86 -5.92 -12.05 -2.58
CA ASP A 86 -5.70 -10.66 -2.24
C ASP A 86 -6.98 -9.85 -2.52
N ILE A 87 -7.16 -8.73 -1.81
CA ILE A 87 -8.41 -7.97 -1.89
C ILE A 87 -8.16 -6.61 -2.51
N PRO A 88 -8.56 -6.39 -3.79
CA PRO A 88 -8.59 -5.07 -4.38
C PRO A 88 -9.79 -4.30 -3.81
N ALA A 89 -9.59 -2.99 -3.61
CA ALA A 89 -10.62 -2.08 -3.16
C ALA A 89 -10.48 -0.72 -3.83
N ARG A 90 -11.58 0.01 -3.95
CA ARG A 90 -11.62 1.38 -4.48
C ARG A 90 -12.05 2.33 -3.38
N LEU A 91 -11.17 3.28 -3.06
CA LEU A 91 -11.49 4.35 -2.11
C LEU A 91 -12.12 5.55 -2.83
N SER A 92 -11.66 5.83 -4.05
CA SER A 92 -12.22 6.83 -4.97
C SER A 92 -11.75 6.55 -6.40
N ASP A 93 -12.15 7.38 -7.37
CA ASP A 93 -11.62 7.34 -8.74
C ASP A 93 -10.10 7.61 -8.81
N ARG A 94 -9.52 8.21 -7.76
CA ARG A 94 -8.09 8.56 -7.69
C ARG A 94 -7.29 7.64 -6.78
N GLU A 95 -7.94 6.91 -5.89
CA GLU A 95 -7.27 6.13 -4.85
C GLU A 95 -7.82 4.71 -4.82
N HIS A 96 -6.91 3.76 -5.03
CA HIS A 96 -7.19 2.35 -5.07
C HIS A 96 -6.32 1.64 -4.05
N LEU A 97 -6.82 0.56 -3.48
CA LEU A 97 -6.18 -0.17 -2.40
C LEU A 97 -6.06 -1.64 -2.80
N ALA A 98 -5.01 -2.30 -2.34
CA ALA A 98 -4.89 -3.75 -2.37
C ALA A 98 -4.39 -4.25 -1.01
N ILE A 99 -5.10 -5.24 -0.46
CA ILE A 99 -4.73 -5.93 0.77
C ILE A 99 -4.17 -7.29 0.40
N LEU A 100 -2.87 -7.48 0.60
CA LEU A 100 -2.13 -8.69 0.24
C LEU A 100 -1.91 -9.54 1.48
N ARG A 101 -2.42 -10.76 1.45
CA ARG A 101 -2.29 -11.70 2.57
C ARG A 101 -1.08 -12.60 2.39
N ASP A 102 -0.57 -13.10 3.51
CA ASP A 102 0.50 -14.10 3.52
C ASP A 102 1.67 -13.72 2.60
N LEU A 103 2.06 -12.45 2.69
CA LEU A 103 3.10 -11.88 1.85
C LEU A 103 4.47 -12.28 2.38
N ASP A 104 5.34 -12.75 1.49
CA ASP A 104 6.74 -13.00 1.78
C ASP A 104 7.46 -11.66 2.02
N PRO A 105 8.07 -11.43 3.21
CA PRO A 105 8.81 -10.21 3.52
C PRO A 105 9.88 -9.84 2.47
N ASP A 106 10.48 -10.83 1.81
CA ASP A 106 11.56 -10.63 0.84
C ASP A 106 11.03 -10.16 -0.54
N GLN A 107 9.76 -10.35 -0.83
CA GLN A 107 9.14 -10.07 -2.14
C GLN A 107 8.09 -8.96 -2.10
N THR A 108 8.13 -8.15 -1.04
CA THR A 108 7.16 -7.09 -0.74
C THR A 108 7.05 -6.01 -1.82
N PHE A 109 8.10 -5.75 -2.60
CA PHE A 109 8.07 -4.71 -3.64
C PHE A 109 7.52 -5.19 -5.00
N VAL A 110 7.39 -6.51 -5.20
CA VAL A 110 7.13 -7.10 -6.53
C VAL A 110 5.79 -6.65 -7.10
N VAL A 111 4.74 -6.61 -6.27
CA VAL A 111 3.40 -6.18 -6.72
C VAL A 111 3.40 -4.70 -7.10
N SER A 112 4.06 -3.85 -6.30
CA SER A 112 4.23 -2.43 -6.63
C SER A 112 4.98 -2.25 -7.96
N GLN A 113 6.05 -3.01 -8.20
CA GLN A 113 6.78 -2.95 -9.48
C GLN A 113 5.89 -3.31 -10.67
N ARG A 114 5.19 -4.44 -10.60
CA ARG A 114 4.29 -4.89 -11.68
C ARG A 114 3.21 -3.86 -11.97
N LEU A 115 2.58 -3.34 -10.91
CA LEU A 115 1.54 -2.32 -11.07
C LEU A 115 2.08 -1.05 -11.72
N LEU A 116 3.23 -0.56 -11.25
CA LEU A 116 3.85 0.65 -11.80
C LEU A 116 4.26 0.44 -13.26
N SER A 117 4.69 -0.77 -13.65
CA SER A 117 5.02 -1.10 -15.04
C SER A 117 3.77 -1.03 -15.91
N CYS A 118 2.69 -1.71 -15.52
CA CYS A 118 1.40 -1.64 -16.21
C CYS A 118 0.87 -0.19 -16.30
N ALA A 119 0.98 0.59 -15.22
CA ALA A 119 0.54 1.97 -15.21
C ALA A 119 1.38 2.88 -16.13
N THR A 120 2.68 2.64 -16.23
CA THR A 120 3.56 3.40 -17.13
C THR A 120 3.21 3.16 -18.60
N GLU A 121 2.85 1.92 -18.92
CA GLU A 121 2.48 1.48 -20.27
C GLU A 121 1.00 1.75 -20.62
N SER A 122 0.21 2.26 -19.67
CA SER A 122 -1.21 2.53 -19.89
C SER A 122 -1.44 3.75 -20.78
N ASP A 123 -1.93 3.51 -22.00
CA ASP A 123 -2.37 4.54 -22.92
C ASP A 123 -3.46 5.45 -22.31
N LEU A 124 -4.35 4.88 -21.50
CA LEU A 124 -5.43 5.64 -20.85
C LEU A 124 -4.88 6.66 -19.84
N LEU A 125 -3.96 6.24 -18.97
CA LEU A 125 -3.30 7.15 -18.02
C LEU A 125 -2.44 8.19 -18.75
N ASN A 126 -1.77 7.76 -19.82
CA ASN A 126 -0.95 8.65 -20.64
C ASN A 126 -1.78 9.73 -21.32
N ALA A 127 -2.92 9.36 -21.92
CA ALA A 127 -3.86 10.28 -22.55
C ALA A 127 -4.51 11.25 -21.54
N ALA A 128 -4.78 10.78 -20.31
CA ALA A 128 -5.31 11.60 -19.23
C ALA A 128 -4.24 12.48 -18.54
N ASN A 129 -2.98 12.41 -18.98
CA ASN A 129 -1.83 13.09 -18.38
C ASN A 129 -1.69 12.83 -16.86
N LEU A 130 -1.93 11.58 -16.46
CA LEU A 130 -1.84 11.13 -15.08
C LEU A 130 -0.57 10.34 -14.83
N ARG A 131 -0.06 10.42 -13.60
CA ARG A 131 0.99 9.57 -13.05
C ARG A 131 0.41 8.68 -11.95
N ALA A 132 0.97 7.48 -11.81
CA ALA A 132 0.64 6.57 -10.73
C ALA A 132 1.69 6.64 -9.61
N ARG A 133 1.22 6.74 -8.37
CA ARG A 133 2.08 6.68 -7.17
C ARG A 133 1.64 5.55 -6.28
N VAL A 134 2.57 4.68 -5.90
CA VAL A 134 2.28 3.57 -4.99
C VAL A 134 2.87 3.83 -3.62
N GLY A 135 2.04 3.83 -2.59
CA GLY A 135 2.47 3.72 -1.20
C GLY A 135 2.18 2.32 -0.72
N TYR A 136 3.08 1.69 0.02
CA TYR A 136 2.75 0.44 0.69
C TYR A 136 3.38 0.33 2.07
N ILE A 137 2.74 -0.47 2.91
CA ILE A 137 3.31 -0.85 4.19
C ILE A 137 3.25 -2.36 4.37
N ILE A 138 4.24 -2.89 5.07
CA ILE A 138 4.32 -4.32 5.41
C ILE A 138 4.06 -4.45 6.90
N TYR A 139 2.81 -4.80 7.24
CA TYR A 139 2.29 -4.82 8.60
C TYR A 139 2.49 -6.20 9.25
N PRO A 140 2.89 -6.27 10.54
CA PRO A 140 3.15 -5.15 11.46
C PRO A 140 4.58 -4.58 11.39
N LEU A 141 4.71 -3.27 11.61
CA LEU A 141 5.99 -2.58 11.57
C LEU A 141 6.81 -2.79 12.85
N SER A 142 6.17 -3.10 13.98
CA SER A 142 6.79 -3.33 15.29
C SER A 142 6.74 -4.80 15.72
N SER A 143 7.69 -5.20 16.56
CA SER A 143 7.67 -6.47 17.30
C SER A 143 6.57 -6.55 18.38
N GLN A 144 5.94 -5.42 18.71
CA GLN A 144 4.80 -5.30 19.61
C GLN A 144 3.56 -4.84 18.83
N PRO A 145 2.90 -5.74 18.07
CA PRO A 145 1.85 -5.39 17.13
C PRO A 145 0.51 -5.14 17.85
N ASN A 146 0.43 -4.06 18.63
CA ASN A 146 -0.69 -3.76 19.54
C ASN A 146 -1.62 -2.63 19.05
N HIS A 147 -1.48 -2.18 17.80
CA HIS A 147 -2.30 -1.10 17.25
C HIS A 147 -3.80 -1.44 17.32
N PRO A 148 -4.70 -0.56 17.80
CA PRO A 148 -6.12 -0.87 17.88
C PRO A 148 -6.71 -1.21 16.50
N PRO A 149 -7.26 -2.42 16.28
CA PRO A 149 -7.78 -2.84 14.98
C PRO A 149 -8.93 -1.96 14.45
N GLN A 150 -9.65 -1.29 15.35
CA GLN A 150 -10.72 -0.35 15.01
C GLN A 150 -10.19 0.99 14.47
N GLN A 151 -8.88 1.26 14.58
CA GLN A 151 -8.22 2.44 14.03
C GLN A 151 -7.43 2.08 12.75
N TRP A 152 -7.99 1.18 11.94
CA TRP A 152 -7.37 0.69 10.70
C TRP A 152 -7.18 1.79 9.66
N GLU A 153 -7.99 2.84 9.71
CA GLU A 153 -7.91 3.98 8.82
C GLU A 153 -6.55 4.70 8.94
N LYS A 154 -5.93 4.70 10.13
CA LYS A 154 -4.58 5.25 10.33
C LYS A 154 -3.51 4.48 9.57
N ILE A 155 -3.73 3.18 9.36
CA ILE A 155 -2.82 2.34 8.59
C ILE A 155 -2.92 2.69 7.10
N ILE A 156 -4.13 2.95 6.60
CA ILE A 156 -4.34 3.46 5.24
C ILE A 156 -3.79 4.88 5.11
N GLU A 157 -3.95 5.73 6.12
CA GLU A 157 -3.37 7.08 6.15
C GLU A 157 -1.84 7.02 6.03
N LEU A 158 -1.18 6.16 6.80
CA LEU A 158 0.26 5.93 6.68
C LEU A 158 0.65 5.44 5.27
N THR A 159 -0.15 4.52 4.71
CA THR A 159 0.06 4.03 3.34
C THR A 159 -0.07 5.16 2.32
N ARG A 160 -1.04 6.07 2.51
CA ARG A 160 -1.22 7.27 1.69
C ARG A 160 -0.04 8.23 1.82
N VAL A 161 0.48 8.45 3.03
CA VAL A 161 1.71 9.23 3.26
C VAL A 161 2.87 8.66 2.44
N MET A 162 3.03 7.33 2.45
CA MET A 162 4.07 6.68 1.64
C MET A 162 3.85 6.83 0.12
N SER A 163 2.61 6.88 -0.35
CA SER A 163 2.33 7.14 -1.77
C SER A 163 2.78 8.55 -2.20
N GLN A 164 2.68 9.52 -1.29
CA GLN A 164 3.08 10.92 -1.51
C GLN A 164 4.55 11.18 -1.19
N TYR A 165 5.22 10.23 -0.55
CA TYR A 165 6.59 10.36 -0.10
C TYR A 165 7.56 10.47 -1.28
N GLY A 166 8.58 11.33 -1.12
CA GLY A 166 9.58 11.63 -2.15
C GLY A 166 9.06 12.52 -3.29
N GLU A 167 9.98 12.98 -4.13
CA GLU A 167 9.65 13.81 -5.30
C GLU A 167 8.87 13.01 -6.34
N SER A 168 7.90 13.69 -6.98
CA SER A 168 7.14 13.15 -8.10
C SER A 168 8.01 13.08 -9.35
N SER A 169 8.90 12.10 -9.42
CA SER A 169 9.72 11.82 -10.60
C SER A 169 9.02 10.80 -11.52
N GLY A 170 9.01 11.09 -12.82
CA GLY A 170 8.44 10.21 -13.84
C GLY A 170 6.91 10.03 -13.80
N ARG A 171 6.44 9.08 -14.60
CA ARG A 171 5.02 8.70 -14.72
C ARG A 171 4.56 7.67 -13.69
N ALA A 172 5.51 6.99 -13.06
CA ALA A 172 5.22 5.94 -12.08
C ALA A 172 6.34 5.88 -11.04
N SER A 173 5.97 5.97 -9.76
CA SER A 173 6.91 5.83 -8.64
C SER A 173 6.25 5.14 -7.45
N GLY A 174 7.03 4.52 -6.59
CA GLY A 174 6.50 3.89 -5.38
C GLY A 174 7.43 3.93 -4.20
N ASN A 175 6.85 3.95 -3.00
CA ASN A 175 7.59 3.87 -1.74
C ASN A 175 6.89 2.92 -0.77
N GLY A 176 7.68 2.01 -0.22
CA GLY A 176 7.28 1.08 0.83
C GLY A 176 7.83 1.48 2.18
N LEU A 177 7.09 1.14 3.23
CA LEU A 177 7.55 1.22 4.60
C LEU A 177 7.51 -0.17 5.23
N LEU A 178 8.66 -0.58 5.77
CA LEU A 178 8.86 -1.88 6.38
C LEU A 178 9.49 -1.72 7.76
N ARG A 179 9.45 -2.79 8.54
CA ARG A 179 10.24 -2.90 9.76
C ARG A 179 11.73 -2.74 9.44
N GLY A 180 12.41 -1.89 10.20
CA GLY A 180 13.86 -1.75 10.11
C GLY A 180 14.60 -2.69 11.08
N PRO A 181 15.91 -2.91 10.87
CA PRO A 181 16.70 -3.86 11.66
C PRO A 181 16.77 -3.52 13.15
N SER A 182 16.68 -2.22 13.52
CA SER A 182 16.77 -1.77 14.91
C SER A 182 15.43 -1.77 15.64
N MET A 183 14.33 -2.18 14.98
CA MET A 183 12.99 -2.11 15.56
C MET A 183 12.83 -2.95 16.82
N SER A 184 13.40 -4.16 16.83
CA SER A 184 13.29 -5.10 17.95
C SER A 184 13.92 -4.54 19.23
N GLU A 185 15.04 -3.82 19.09
CA GLU A 185 15.75 -3.20 20.22
C GLU A 185 15.03 -1.95 20.74
N ALA A 186 14.42 -1.17 19.84
CA ALA A 186 13.70 0.05 20.19
C ALA A 186 12.47 -0.23 21.05
N GLY A 187 11.83 -1.39 20.86
CA GLY A 187 10.70 -1.83 21.69
C GLY A 187 9.48 -0.89 21.66
N ILE A 188 9.34 -0.05 20.64
CA ILE A 188 8.22 0.89 20.52
C ILE A 188 6.96 0.12 20.12
N PRO A 189 5.84 0.25 20.87
CA PRO A 189 4.58 -0.38 20.48
C PRO A 189 4.04 0.14 19.15
N GLU A 190 3.38 -0.72 18.37
CA GLU A 190 2.77 -0.35 17.09
C GLU A 190 1.79 0.84 17.22
N SER A 191 1.05 0.90 18.33
CA SER A 191 0.11 1.99 18.65
C SER A 191 0.76 3.36 18.70
N ASP A 192 2.05 3.42 19.06
CA ASP A 192 2.83 4.65 19.18
C ASP A 192 3.65 4.88 17.90
N LEU A 193 4.13 3.80 17.28
CA LEU A 193 4.92 3.83 16.05
C LEU A 193 4.12 4.37 14.85
N ILE A 194 2.88 3.92 14.64
CA ILE A 194 2.08 4.34 13.47
C ILE A 194 1.88 5.87 13.44
N PRO A 195 1.42 6.54 14.52
CA PRO A 195 1.31 8.00 14.54
C PRO A 195 2.64 8.73 14.31
N LEU A 196 3.76 8.17 14.81
CA LEU A 196 5.09 8.75 14.57
C LEU A 196 5.50 8.60 13.11
N ALA A 197 5.27 7.44 12.50
CA ALA A 197 5.57 7.16 11.11
C ALA A 197 4.73 8.00 10.13
N ILE A 198 3.49 8.36 10.49
CA ILE A 198 2.67 9.30 9.71
C ILE A 198 3.32 10.70 9.69
N ARG A 199 3.95 11.11 10.80
CA ARG A 199 4.52 12.45 10.96
C ARG A 199 5.94 12.57 10.41
N ASP A 200 6.78 11.58 10.68
CA ASP A 200 8.21 11.61 10.36
C ASP A 200 8.75 10.19 10.06
N PRO A 201 8.40 9.62 8.89
CA PRO A 201 8.94 8.33 8.49
C PRO A 201 10.46 8.37 8.27
N ASP A 202 11.00 9.51 7.85
CA ASP A 202 12.45 9.70 7.62
C ASP A 202 13.26 9.63 8.90
N GLY A 203 12.82 10.30 9.96
CA GLY A 203 13.48 10.27 11.25
C GLY A 203 13.58 8.84 11.80
N LEU A 204 12.50 8.07 11.69
CA LEU A 204 12.45 6.66 12.10
C LEU A 204 13.30 5.75 11.20
N ALA A 205 13.34 6.02 9.90
CA ALA A 205 14.19 5.29 8.97
C ALA A 205 15.68 5.55 9.21
N LYS A 206 16.04 6.81 9.50
CA LYS A 206 17.42 7.23 9.76
C LYS A 206 18.03 6.55 10.99
N VAL A 207 17.22 6.25 12.01
CA VAL A 207 17.65 5.52 13.21
C VAL A 207 17.50 4.00 13.07
N GLY A 208 17.12 3.50 11.89
CA GLY A 208 17.01 2.08 11.58
C GLY A 208 15.78 1.38 12.19
N MET A 209 14.82 2.12 12.76
CA MET A 209 13.57 1.54 13.28
C MET A 209 12.63 1.13 12.15
N LEU A 210 12.61 1.90 11.07
CA LEU A 210 11.87 1.61 9.86
C LEU A 210 12.81 1.53 8.66
N GLN A 211 12.35 0.92 7.58
CA GLN A 211 13.05 0.90 6.31
C GLN A 211 12.14 1.46 5.23
N ILE A 212 12.63 2.45 4.48
CA ILE A 212 11.95 3.00 3.31
C ILE A 212 12.50 2.30 2.07
N GLN A 213 11.62 1.63 1.34
CA GLN A 213 11.95 0.95 0.09
C GLN A 213 11.43 1.76 -1.09
N LYS A 214 12.33 2.32 -1.89
CA LYS A 214 11.98 3.15 -3.06
C LYS A 214 11.94 2.31 -4.32
N ILE A 215 10.91 2.53 -5.14
CA ILE A 215 10.72 1.88 -6.44
C ILE A 215 10.67 2.98 -7.49
N HIS A 216 11.68 2.99 -8.35
CA HIS A 216 11.71 3.83 -9.54
C HIS A 216 11.84 2.91 -10.74
N LEU A 217 10.91 3.05 -11.69
CA LEU A 217 11.06 2.41 -12.98
C LEU A 217 12.00 3.27 -13.80
N ILE A 218 13.19 2.73 -14.09
CA ILE A 218 14.09 3.35 -15.06
C ILE A 218 13.44 3.13 -16.43
N PRO A 219 13.22 4.19 -17.24
CA PRO A 219 12.72 4.00 -18.60
C PRO A 219 13.65 3.03 -19.33
N ALA A 220 13.09 2.02 -20.00
CA ALA A 220 13.86 1.24 -20.94
C ALA A 220 14.42 2.21 -22.00
N LEU A 221 15.75 2.28 -22.11
CA LEU A 221 16.48 3.09 -23.09
C LEU A 221 16.27 2.56 -24.52
#